data_AF-A0A2X3FE36-F1
#
_entry.id   AF-A0A2X3FE36-F1
#
_cell.length_a   1.000
_cell.length_b   1.000
_cell.length_c   1.000
_cell.angle_alpha   90.00
_cell.angle_beta   90.00
_cell.angle_gamma   90.00
#
_symmetry.space_group_name_H-M   'P 1'
#
loop_
_entity.id
_entity.type
_entity.pdbx_description
1 polymer ?
#
loop_
_entity_poly.entity_id
_entity_poly.type
_entity_poly.pdbx_seq_one_letter_code
_entity_poly.pdbx_strand_id
1 'polypeptide(L)' 'MAEITASLVKELRERTGAGMMDCKKALTEANGDIELAIENMRKSGAIKAAKKAGNVAADGVIKTKNRRQLRLHSGS' A
#
# COMPACT_ATOMS: atom_id res chain seq x y z
N MET A 1 -18.66 -2.59 -22.29
CA MET A 1 -17.86 -2.18 -21.11
C MET A 1 -18.51 -2.84 -19.92
N ALA A 2 -17.77 -3.65 -19.15
CA ALA A 2 -18.28 -4.11 -17.86
C ALA A 2 -18.66 -2.86 -17.07
N GLU A 3 -19.92 -2.77 -16.67
CA GLU A 3 -20.48 -1.57 -16.09
C GLU A 3 -19.92 -1.45 -14.67
N ILE A 4 -18.77 -0.80 -14.54
CA ILE A 4 -18.17 -0.53 -13.24
C ILE A 4 -19.11 0.44 -12.52
N THR A 5 -19.99 -0.11 -11.71
CA THR A 5 -21.01 0.67 -11.01
C THR A 5 -20.36 1.51 -9.91
N ALA A 6 -20.95 2.67 -9.62
CA ALA A 6 -20.51 3.51 -8.51
C ALA A 6 -20.54 2.75 -7.16
N SER A 7 -21.44 1.78 -7.00
CA SER A 7 -21.50 0.89 -5.85
C SER A 7 -20.28 -0.02 -5.73
N LEU A 8 -19.81 -0.64 -6.82
CA LEU A 8 -18.59 -1.46 -6.82
C LEU A 8 -17.35 -0.64 -6.44
N VAL A 9 -17.24 0.58 -6.97
CA VAL A 9 -16.15 1.51 -6.63
C VAL A 9 -16.18 1.89 -5.15
N LYS A 10 -17.39 2.12 -4.60
CA LYS A 10 -17.59 2.45 -3.19
C LYS A 10 -17.21 1.29 -2.28
N GLU A 11 -17.66 0.08 -2.60
CA GLU A 11 -17.37 -1.13 -1.82
C GLU A 11 -15.88 -1.47 -1.83
N LEU A 12 -15.23 -1.39 -3.01
CA LEU A 12 -13.79 -1.59 -3.11
C LEU A 12 -13.03 -0.55 -2.28
N ARG A 13 -13.45 0.73 -2.31
CA ARG A 13 -12.84 1.80 -1.51
C ARG A 13 -13.00 1.57 -0.01
N GLU A 14 -14.14 1.09 0.47
CA GLU A 14 -14.34 0.78 1.89
C GLU A 14 -13.45 -0.37 2.36
N ARG A 15 -13.23 -1.39 1.52
CA ARG A 15 -12.34 -2.52 1.85
C ARG A 15 -10.86 -2.17 1.78
N THR A 16 -10.46 -1.33 0.82
CA THR A 16 -9.05 -1.04 0.52
C THR A 16 -8.54 0.27 1.10
N GLY A 17 -9.43 1.23 1.36
CA GLY A 17 -9.10 2.59 1.81
C GLY A 17 -8.37 3.43 0.76
N ALA A 18 -8.35 3.00 -0.50
CA ALA A 18 -7.56 3.64 -1.54
C ALA A 18 -8.30 4.79 -2.25
N GLY A 19 -7.54 5.59 -3.01
CA GLY A 19 -8.07 6.71 -3.78
C GLY A 19 -9.09 6.27 -4.82
N MET A 20 -10.09 7.14 -5.10
CA MET A 20 -11.18 6.81 -6.02
C MET A 20 -10.71 6.52 -7.46
N MET A 21 -9.57 7.10 -7.87
CA MET A 21 -8.92 6.78 -9.15
C MET A 21 -8.28 5.39 -9.14
N ASP A 22 -7.60 5.00 -8.07
CA ASP A 22 -7.00 3.66 -7.96
C ASP A 22 -8.07 2.56 -7.98
N CYS A 23 -9.19 2.78 -7.28
CA CYS A 23 -10.32 1.84 -7.29
C CYS A 23 -10.93 1.70 -8.70
N LYS A 24 -11.14 2.81 -9.42
CA LYS A 24 -11.64 2.76 -10.81
C LYS A 24 -10.68 2.02 -11.74
N LYS A 25 -9.38 2.28 -11.63
CA LYS A 25 -8.36 1.67 -12.48
C LYS A 25 -8.27 0.16 -12.22
N ALA A 26 -8.22 -0.24 -10.95
CA ALA A 26 -8.20 -1.63 -10.55
C ALA A 26 -9.46 -2.40 -10.98
N LEU A 27 -10.66 -1.79 -10.84
CA LEU A 27 -11.91 -2.39 -11.32
C LEU A 27 -11.96 -2.48 -12.85
N THR A 28 -11.31 -1.55 -13.56
CA THR A 28 -11.22 -1.60 -15.02
C THR A 28 -10.33 -2.75 -15.49
N GLU A 29 -9.18 -2.94 -14.86
CA GLU A 29 -8.28 -4.07 -15.15
C GLU A 29 -8.89 -5.41 -14.68
N ALA A 30 -9.67 -5.38 -13.61
CA ALA A 30 -10.38 -6.54 -13.06
C ALA A 30 -11.77 -6.79 -13.69
N ASN A 31 -12.18 -6.00 -14.67
CA ASN A 31 -13.50 -6.11 -15.32
C ASN A 31 -14.70 -6.13 -14.34
N GLY A 32 -14.62 -5.37 -13.25
CA GLY A 32 -15.66 -5.27 -12.23
C GLY A 32 -15.55 -6.29 -11.09
N ASP A 33 -14.52 -7.13 -11.08
CA ASP A 33 -14.29 -8.11 -10.03
C ASP A 33 -13.57 -7.50 -8.82
N ILE A 34 -14.21 -7.53 -7.64
CA ILE A 34 -13.67 -6.90 -6.42
C ILE A 34 -12.44 -7.65 -5.90
N GLU A 35 -12.41 -8.98 -5.96
CA GLU A 35 -11.29 -9.75 -5.42
C GLU A 35 -10.04 -9.56 -6.27
N LEU A 36 -10.20 -9.62 -7.60
CA LEU A 36 -9.13 -9.38 -8.54
C LEU A 36 -8.65 -7.91 -8.50
N ALA A 37 -9.56 -6.95 -8.29
CA ALA A 37 -9.19 -5.56 -8.09
C ALA A 37 -8.32 -5.38 -6.82
N ILE A 38 -8.68 -6.01 -5.70
CA ILE A 38 -7.87 -5.95 -4.45
C ILE A 38 -6.47 -6.52 -4.67
N GLU A 39 -6.36 -7.66 -5.37
CA GLU A 39 -5.08 -8.28 -5.75
C GLU A 39 -4.24 -7.34 -6.62
N ASN A 40 -4.84 -6.73 -7.64
CA ASN A 40 -4.16 -5.74 -8.49
C ASN A 40 -3.69 -4.53 -7.69
N MET A 41 -4.51 -4.02 -6.76
CA MET A 41 -4.14 -2.91 -5.89
C MET A 41 -3.04 -3.27 -4.88
N ARG A 42 -3.00 -4.52 -4.41
CA ARG A 42 -1.91 -5.05 -3.58
C ARG A 42 -0.61 -5.14 -4.37
N LYS A 43 -0.66 -5.64 -5.60
CA LYS A 43 0.49 -5.72 -6.51
C LYS A 43 1.00 -4.34 -6.91
N SER A 44 0.12 -3.38 -7.15
CA SER A 44 0.50 -2.01 -7.53
C SER A 44 1.08 -1.19 -6.37
N GLY A 45 0.93 -1.65 -5.13
CA GLY A 45 1.45 -0.95 -3.94
C GLY A 45 0.64 0.29 -3.53
N ALA A 46 -0.44 0.62 -4.24
CA ALA A 46 -1.34 1.74 -3.94
C ALA A 46 -1.96 1.62 -2.53
N ILE A 47 -2.30 0.39 -2.10
CA ILE A 47 -2.79 0.10 -0.73
C ILE A 47 -1.75 0.48 0.33
N LYS A 48 -0.48 0.16 0.07
CA LYS A 48 0.62 0.41 1.02
C LYS A 48 0.97 1.89 1.10
N ALA A 49 0.84 2.63 0.00
CA ALA A 49 1.09 4.07 -0.06
C ALA A 49 -0.02 4.87 0.62
N ALA A 50 -1.30 4.51 0.44
CA ALA A 50 -2.42 5.18 1.10
C ALA A 50 -2.33 5.10 2.64
N LYS A 51 -1.92 3.95 3.19
CA LYS A 51 -1.65 3.80 4.63
C LYS A 51 -0.43 4.58 5.13
N LYS A 52 0.45 5.04 4.24
CA LYS A 52 1.71 5.73 4.59
C LYS A 52 1.65 7.25 4.32
N ALA A 53 0.80 7.70 3.39
CA ALA A 53 0.64 9.11 3.03
C ALA A 53 -0.05 9.95 4.11
N GLY A 54 -0.82 9.34 5.01
CA GLY A 54 -1.36 10.00 6.20
C GLY A 54 -0.34 10.16 7.34
N ASN A 55 0.85 9.56 7.22
CA ASN A 55 1.90 9.79 8.20
C ASN A 55 2.66 11.06 7.78
N VAL A 56 2.25 12.20 8.33
CA VAL A 56 3.21 13.29 8.57
C VAL A 56 4.37 12.62 9.31
N ALA A 57 5.45 12.34 8.59
CA ALA A 57 6.67 11.79 9.14
C ALA A 57 7.39 12.92 9.90
N ALA A 58 6.78 13.43 10.97
CA ALA A 58 7.41 14.37 11.89
C ALA A 58 8.37 13.63 12.85
N ASP A 59 8.15 12.33 13.09
CA ASP A 59 9.00 11.46 13.89
C ASP A 59 9.58 10.32 13.04
N GLY A 60 10.63 10.63 12.27
CA GLY A 60 11.46 9.62 11.61
C GLY A 60 12.58 9.14 12.54
N VAL A 61 12.67 7.84 12.81
CA VAL A 61 13.85 7.25 13.48
C VAL A 61 15.06 7.26 12.56
N ILE A 62 16.11 7.99 12.94
CA ILE A 62 17.40 7.98 12.24
C ILE A 62 18.11 6.65 12.55
N LYS A 63 18.03 5.68 11.63
CA LYS A 63 18.86 4.47 11.70
C LYS A 63 20.26 4.77 11.18
N THR A 64 21.20 5.09 12.06
CA THR A 64 22.63 5.12 11.74
C THR A 64 23.20 3.70 11.83
N LYS A 65 23.51 3.08 10.69
CA LYS A 65 24.26 1.81 10.66
C LYS A 65 25.75 2.12 10.77
N ASN A 66 26.28 2.20 12.00
CA ASN A 66 27.70 2.41 12.21
C ASN A 66 28.49 1.12 11.91
N ARG A 67 29.24 1.10 10.80
CA ARG A 67 30.07 -0.03 10.37
C ARG A 67 31.40 -0.06 11.16
N ARG A 68 31.36 -0.06 12.51
CA ARG A 68 32.56 -0.12 13.37
C ARG A 68 32.35 -0.80 14.73
N GLN A 69 31.48 -1.81 14.83
CA GLN A 69 31.38 -2.62 16.05
C GLN A 69 31.47 -4.10 15.72
N LEU A 70 32.65 -4.54 15.30
CA LEU A 70 33.07 -5.93 15.48
C LEU A 70 34.59 -6.00 15.66
N ARG A 71 35.08 -5.29 16.66
CA ARG A 71 36.33 -5.62 17.36
C ARG A 71 36.05 -5.40 18.84
N LEU A 72 36.57 -6.32 19.66
CA LEU A 72 36.54 -6.34 21.13
C LEU A 72 35.35 -7.10 21.73
N HIS A 73 35.38 -8.43 21.60
CA HIS A 73 35.24 -9.31 22.76
C HIS A 73 36.53 -10.12 22.87
N SER A 74 37.58 -9.46 23.33
CA SER A 74 38.69 -10.11 24.03
C SER A 74 38.23 -10.35 25.46
N GLY A 75 38.15 -11.62 25.87
CA GLY A 75 37.75 -11.98 27.24
C GLY A 75 37.53 -13.48 27.44
N SER A 76 38.58 -14.29 27.24
CA SER A 76 38.96 -15.47 28.05
C SER A 76 40.37 -15.88 27.63
#